data_AF-A0A1H2L8U1-F1
#
_entry.id   AF-A0A1H2L8U1-F1
#
_cell.length_a   1.000
_cell.length_b   1.000
_cell.length_c   1.000
_cell.angle_alpha   90.00
_cell.angle_beta   90.00
_cell.angle_gamma   90.00
#
_symmetry.space_group_name_H-M   'P 1'
#
loop_
_entity.id
_entity.type
_entity.pdbx_description
1 polymer ?
#
loop_
_entity_poly.entity_id
_entity_poly.type
_entity_poly.pdbx_seq_one_letter_code
_entity_poly.pdbx_strand_id
1 'polypeptide(L)'
;MVLGRIAQSAALMETILRSLVASLIGSPRAVIVVSGQSVSWLIETALAIVKHNDEARAPTLGPPRHVAAFATAIQRCKDANKRRNDALHGAWIDDDQQIVSKYRQPYMMMLLQPAVDLTRLSNDLDEVVMELLDTSMKVTGVLWRPNQTAEDSADQ
;
A
#
# COMPACT_ATOMS: atom_id res chain seq x y z
N MET A 1 -7.53 -12.94 16.83
CA MET A 1 -8.50 -13.17 15.74
C MET A 1 -7.91 -12.66 14.43
N VAL A 2 -7.95 -13.46 13.37
CA VAL A 2 -7.34 -13.16 12.06
C VAL A 2 -7.87 -11.86 11.43
N LEU A 3 -9.16 -11.58 11.59
CA LEU A 3 -9.78 -10.34 11.10
C LEU A 3 -9.15 -9.08 11.70
N GLY A 4 -8.77 -9.12 12.98
CA GLY A 4 -8.08 -8.01 13.64
C GLY A 4 -6.69 -7.76 13.04
N ARG A 5 -5.98 -8.82 12.67
CA ARG A 5 -4.69 -8.72 11.97
C ARG A 5 -4.87 -8.13 10.57
N ILE A 6 -5.83 -8.62 9.78
CA ILE A 6 -6.16 -8.04 8.47
C ILE A 6 -6.45 -6.53 8.58
N ALA A 7 -7.24 -6.13 9.59
CA ALA A 7 -7.54 -4.71 9.82
C ALA A 7 -6.28 -3.90 10.16
N GLN A 8 -5.40 -4.46 11.00
CA GLN A 8 -4.13 -3.83 11.37
C GLN A 8 -3.19 -3.69 10.17
N SER A 9 -2.98 -4.75 9.39
CA SER A 9 -2.11 -4.73 8.21
C SER A 9 -2.64 -3.79 7.13
N ALA A 10 -3.95 -3.76 6.93
CA ALA A 10 -4.58 -2.80 6.01
C ALA A 10 -4.41 -1.34 6.47
N ALA A 11 -4.58 -1.06 7.76
CA ALA A 11 -4.36 0.27 8.32
C ALA A 11 -2.89 0.72 8.23
N LEU A 12 -1.96 -0.22 8.41
CA LEU A 12 -0.53 0.02 8.24
C LEU A 12 -0.17 0.31 6.77
N MET A 13 -0.69 -0.49 5.84
CA MET A 13 -0.55 -0.24 4.39
C MET A 13 -1.05 1.15 4.01
N GLU A 14 -2.23 1.53 4.49
CA GLU A 14 -2.82 2.86 4.25
C GLU A 14 -1.96 3.99 4.83
N THR A 15 -1.44 3.82 6.05
CA THR A 15 -0.55 4.80 6.70
C THR A 15 0.74 5.00 5.92
N ILE A 16 1.36 3.91 5.47
CA ILE A 16 2.56 3.94 4.64
C ILE A 16 2.25 4.63 3.32
N LEU A 17 1.20 4.21 2.60
CA LEU A 17 0.79 4.83 1.33
C LEU A 17 0.54 6.34 1.45
N ARG A 18 -0.11 6.81 2.53
CA ARG A 18 -0.26 8.26 2.78
C ARG A 18 1.07 8.96 2.91
N SER A 19 1.99 8.37 3.66
CA SER A 19 3.32 8.93 3.89
C SER A 19 4.12 8.98 2.59
N LEU A 20 4.10 7.90 1.81
CA LEU A 20 4.75 7.80 0.51
C LEU A 20 4.22 8.83 -0.48
N VAL A 21 2.89 8.94 -0.63
CA VAL A 21 2.28 9.91 -1.55
C VAL A 21 2.58 11.34 -1.11
N ALA A 22 2.52 11.63 0.19
CA ALA A 22 2.88 12.95 0.70
C ALA A 22 4.33 13.33 0.37
N SER A 23 5.27 12.38 0.55
CA SER A 23 6.67 12.57 0.19
C SER A 23 6.87 12.72 -1.31
N LEU A 24 6.22 11.89 -2.13
CA LEU A 24 6.30 11.94 -3.60
C LEU A 24 5.77 13.27 -4.16
N ILE A 25 4.75 13.85 -3.53
CA ILE A 25 4.25 15.19 -3.88
C ILE A 25 5.26 16.28 -3.48
N GLY A 26 6.07 16.05 -2.44
CA GLY A 26 7.13 16.96 -2.01
C GLY A 26 6.65 18.31 -1.46
N SER A 27 5.36 18.47 -1.18
CA SER A 27 4.77 19.72 -0.69
C SER A 27 4.52 19.68 0.82
N PRO A 28 4.79 20.77 1.56
CA PRO A 28 4.44 20.87 2.98
C PRO A 28 2.94 20.67 3.28
N ARG A 29 2.08 20.90 2.28
CA ARG A 29 0.63 20.73 2.40
C ARG A 29 0.14 19.37 1.88
N ALA A 30 1.02 18.51 1.39
CA ALA A 30 0.63 17.22 0.81
C ALA A 30 -0.06 16.32 1.83
N VAL A 31 0.36 16.35 3.11
CA VAL A 31 -0.28 15.60 4.20
C VAL A 31 -1.78 15.91 4.29
N ILE A 32 -2.16 17.18 4.18
CA ILE A 32 -3.58 17.61 4.23
C ILE A 32 -4.36 16.97 3.09
N VAL A 33 -3.78 16.94 1.89
CA VAL A 33 -4.42 16.37 0.70
C VAL A 33 -4.60 14.86 0.88
N VAL A 34 -3.57 14.12 1.29
CA VAL A 34 -3.60 12.66 1.37
C VAL A 34 -4.43 12.12 2.55
N SER A 35 -4.60 12.88 3.64
CA SER A 35 -5.35 12.45 4.81
C SER A 35 -6.82 12.11 4.51
N GLY A 36 -7.44 12.80 3.56
CA GLY A 36 -8.84 12.58 3.18
C GLY A 36 -9.05 11.54 2.08
N GLN A 37 -7.99 10.95 1.53
CA GLN A 37 -8.08 10.14 0.32
C GLN A 37 -8.23 8.65 0.61
N SER A 38 -8.88 7.96 -0.33
CA SER A 38 -9.03 6.51 -0.30
C SER A 38 -7.71 5.80 -0.62
N VAL A 39 -7.55 4.56 -0.15
CA VAL A 39 -6.39 3.71 -0.48
C VAL A 39 -6.21 3.58 -2.00
N SER A 40 -7.29 3.39 -2.76
CA SER A 40 -7.22 3.30 -4.21
C SER A 40 -6.66 4.57 -4.85
N TRP A 41 -7.10 5.75 -4.38
CA TRP A 41 -6.56 7.03 -4.86
C TRP A 41 -5.08 7.17 -4.53
N LEU A 42 -4.65 6.78 -3.33
CA LEU A 42 -3.24 6.84 -2.93
C LEU A 42 -2.36 5.96 -3.83
N ILE A 43 -2.80 4.73 -4.11
CA ILE A 43 -2.10 3.78 -4.98
C ILE A 43 -2.00 4.31 -6.41
N GLU A 44 -3.11 4.78 -6.98
CA GLU A 44 -3.15 5.28 -8.36
C GLU A 44 -2.31 6.55 -8.51
N THR A 45 -2.36 7.44 -7.53
CA THR A 45 -1.54 8.64 -7.49
C THR A 45 -0.05 8.30 -7.37
N ALA A 46 0.32 7.37 -6.48
CA ALA A 46 1.70 6.93 -6.33
C ALA A 46 2.24 6.33 -7.64
N LEU A 47 1.48 5.44 -8.29
CA LEU A 47 1.86 4.85 -9.57
C LEU A 47 2.01 5.90 -10.67
N ALA A 48 1.09 6.87 -10.73
CA ALA A 48 1.15 7.95 -11.71
C ALA A 48 2.41 8.80 -11.52
N ILE A 49 2.72 9.20 -10.30
CA ILE A 49 3.94 9.98 -9.99
C ILE A 49 5.19 9.19 -10.37
N VAL A 50 5.28 7.92 -9.93
CA VAL A 50 6.44 7.06 -10.23
C VAL A 50 6.62 6.86 -11.74
N LYS A 51 5.53 6.62 -12.48
CA LYS A 51 5.56 6.41 -13.93
C LYS A 51 6.02 7.64 -14.70
N HIS A 52 5.58 8.83 -14.29
CA HIS A 52 5.84 10.09 -15.00
C HIS A 52 6.99 10.89 -14.41
N ASN A 53 7.71 10.35 -13.42
CA ASN A 53 8.80 11.05 -12.73
C ASN A 53 9.90 11.53 -13.69
N ASP A 54 10.30 10.69 -14.63
CA ASP A 54 11.38 10.99 -15.56
C ASP A 54 10.97 12.02 -16.64
N GLU A 55 9.68 12.15 -16.90
CA GLU A 55 9.14 13.10 -17.89
C GLU A 55 9.04 14.53 -17.32
N ALA A 56 8.95 14.69 -16.00
CA ALA A 56 8.55 15.94 -15.36
C ALA A 56 9.69 16.86 -14.90
N ARG A 57 10.95 16.65 -15.31
CA ARG A 57 12.11 17.49 -14.89
C ARG A 57 12.33 17.52 -13.36
N ALA A 58 11.91 16.48 -12.64
CA ALA A 58 12.18 16.28 -11.22
C ALA A 58 13.54 15.57 -11.02
N PRO A 59 14.21 15.71 -9.85
CA PRO A 59 15.34 14.84 -9.53
C PRO A 59 14.91 13.37 -9.64
N THR A 60 15.80 12.54 -10.17
CA THR A 60 15.51 11.11 -10.36
C THR A 60 15.17 10.44 -9.02
N LEU A 61 14.16 9.57 -9.03
CA LEU A 61 13.82 8.68 -7.92
C LEU A 61 14.91 7.61 -7.65
N GLY A 62 16.03 7.65 -8.38
CA GLY A 62 17.19 6.78 -8.21
C GLY A 62 17.32 5.76 -9.33
N PRO A 63 18.03 4.65 -9.10
CA PRO A 63 18.27 3.64 -10.14
C PRO A 63 16.96 3.06 -10.70
N PRO A 64 16.79 2.92 -12.04
CA PRO A 64 15.55 2.43 -12.66
C PRO A 64 15.06 1.09 -12.10
N ARG A 65 15.97 0.19 -11.73
CA ARG A 65 15.65 -1.10 -11.09
C ARG A 65 14.93 -0.94 -9.74
N HIS A 66 15.28 0.06 -8.93
CA HIS A 66 14.65 0.30 -7.63
C HIS A 66 13.28 0.95 -7.83
N VAL A 67 13.18 1.89 -8.78
CA VAL A 67 11.92 2.53 -9.16
C VAL A 67 10.92 1.50 -9.69
N ALA A 68 11.36 0.58 -10.56
CA ALA A 68 10.53 -0.51 -11.07
C ALA A 68 10.06 -1.48 -9.96
N ALA A 69 10.95 -1.83 -9.02
CA ALA A 69 10.60 -2.65 -7.87
C ALA A 69 9.57 -1.96 -6.97
N PHE A 70 9.75 -0.65 -6.72
CA PHE A 70 8.80 0.15 -5.95
C PHE A 70 7.43 0.27 -6.64
N ALA A 71 7.40 0.51 -7.95
CA ALA A 71 6.15 0.50 -8.73
C ALA A 71 5.43 -0.87 -8.64
N THR A 72 6.19 -1.97 -8.70
CA THR A 72 5.66 -3.33 -8.54
C THR A 72 5.06 -3.54 -7.15
N ALA A 73 5.73 -3.08 -6.09
CA ALA A 73 5.21 -3.17 -4.72
C ALA A 73 3.92 -2.36 -4.54
N ILE A 74 3.84 -1.15 -5.11
CA ILE A 74 2.61 -0.34 -5.10
C ILE A 74 1.49 -1.06 -5.86
N GLN A 75 1.79 -1.69 -7.00
CA GLN A 75 0.82 -2.46 -7.76
C GLN A 75 0.31 -3.67 -6.96
N ARG A 76 1.17 -4.38 -6.22
CA ARG A 76 0.75 -5.47 -5.31
C ARG A 76 -0.17 -4.97 -4.19
N CYS A 77 0.01 -3.73 -3.72
CA CYS A 77 -0.93 -3.10 -2.77
C CYS A 77 -2.33 -2.96 -3.37
N LYS A 78 -2.45 -2.70 -4.69
CA LYS A 78 -3.75 -2.62 -5.38
C LYS A 78 -4.50 -3.93 -5.29
N ASP A 79 -3.80 -5.02 -5.60
CA ASP A 79 -4.37 -6.37 -5.61
C ASP A 79 -4.73 -6.82 -4.19
N ALA A 80 -3.86 -6.56 -3.21
CA ALA A 80 -4.11 -6.86 -1.81
C ALA A 80 -5.30 -6.06 -1.24
N ASN A 81 -5.39 -4.76 -1.55
CA ASN A 81 -6.52 -3.91 -1.14
C ASN A 81 -7.84 -4.40 -1.74
N LYS A 82 -7.84 -4.83 -3.01
CA LYS A 82 -9.02 -5.42 -3.65
C LYS A 82 -9.46 -6.68 -2.89
N ARG A 83 -8.55 -7.63 -2.66
CA ARG A 83 -8.85 -8.87 -1.92
C ARG A 83 -9.35 -8.60 -0.50
N ARG A 84 -8.80 -7.59 0.18
CA ARG A 84 -9.30 -7.14 1.49
C ARG A 84 -10.73 -6.62 1.41
N ASN A 85 -11.06 -5.81 0.41
CA ASN A 85 -12.42 -5.29 0.23
C ASN A 85 -13.39 -6.43 -0.10
N ASP A 86 -12.99 -7.36 -0.97
CA ASP A 86 -13.77 -8.54 -1.30
C ASP A 86 -14.01 -9.39 -0.04
N ALA A 87 -13.01 -9.59 0.80
CA ALA A 87 -13.16 -10.32 2.07
C ALA A 87 -14.11 -9.64 3.06
N LEU A 88 -14.05 -8.31 3.21
CA LEU A 88 -14.90 -7.59 4.17
C LEU A 88 -16.34 -7.40 3.72
N HIS A 89 -16.57 -7.44 2.41
CA HIS A 89 -17.89 -7.27 1.82
C HIS A 89 -18.51 -8.59 1.33
N GLY A 90 -17.72 -9.66 1.26
CA GLY A 90 -18.14 -11.00 0.86
C GLY A 90 -18.50 -11.91 2.02
N ALA A 91 -18.37 -13.21 1.76
CA ALA A 91 -18.48 -14.28 2.74
C ALA A 91 -17.09 -14.89 3.00
N TRP A 92 -16.79 -15.19 4.26
CA TRP A 92 -15.52 -15.80 4.66
C TRP A 92 -15.74 -16.96 5.62
N ILE A 93 -14.77 -17.86 5.70
CA ILE A 93 -14.77 -18.95 6.67
C ILE A 93 -14.00 -18.48 7.91
N ASP A 94 -14.58 -18.65 9.10
CA ASP A 94 -13.89 -18.39 10.36
C ASP A 94 -13.08 -19.61 10.87
N ASP A 95 -12.43 -19.47 12.02
CA ASP A 95 -11.56 -20.49 12.60
C ASP A 95 -12.32 -21.79 12.97
N ASP A 96 -13.65 -21.71 13.15
CA ASP A 96 -14.55 -22.85 13.43
C ASP A 96 -15.16 -23.45 12.14
N GLN A 97 -14.60 -23.10 10.97
CA GLN A 97 -15.08 -23.48 9.64
C GLN A 97 -16.51 -22.99 9.31
N GLN A 98 -17.01 -21.97 10.00
CA GLN A 98 -18.34 -21.42 9.72
C GLN A 98 -18.26 -20.32 8.66
N ILE A 99 -19.21 -20.32 7.72
CA ILE A 99 -19.33 -19.24 6.73
C ILE A 99 -20.01 -18.04 7.40
N VAL A 100 -19.32 -16.91 7.44
CA VAL A 100 -19.78 -15.65 8.01
C VAL A 100 -19.85 -14.59 6.90
N SER A 101 -20.90 -13.76 6.89
CA SER A 101 -21.03 -12.63 5.97
C SER A 101 -21.52 -11.41 6.73
N LYS A 102 -20.84 -10.27 6.51
CA LYS A 102 -21.21 -8.98 7.11
C LYS A 102 -22.63 -8.55 6.74
N TYR A 103 -23.10 -8.88 5.53
CA TYR A 103 -24.37 -8.39 5.01
C TYR A 103 -25.54 -9.36 5.17
N ARG A 104 -25.36 -10.49 5.89
CA ARG A 104 -26.37 -11.57 5.95
C ARG A 104 -26.91 -11.90 4.56
N GLN A 105 -26.01 -12.01 3.58
CA GLN A 105 -26.42 -12.30 2.21
C GLN A 105 -27.23 -13.61 2.18
N PRO A 106 -28.23 -13.74 1.30
CA PRO A 106 -28.98 -14.98 1.17
C PRO A 106 -27.99 -16.13 0.99
N TYR A 107 -28.15 -17.20 1.78
CA TYR A 107 -27.26 -18.37 1.83
C TYR A 107 -26.84 -18.88 0.42
N MET A 108 -27.75 -18.77 -0.54
CA MET A 108 -27.54 -19.15 -1.94
C MET A 108 -26.46 -18.32 -2.67
N MET A 109 -26.32 -17.02 -2.38
CA MET A 109 -25.22 -16.19 -2.92
C MET A 109 -23.89 -16.45 -2.20
N MET A 110 -23.96 -16.88 -0.94
CA MET A 110 -22.81 -17.23 -0.12
C MET A 110 -22.06 -18.47 -0.65
N LEU A 111 -22.81 -19.47 -1.14
CA LEU A 111 -22.25 -20.70 -1.73
C LEU A 111 -21.58 -20.49 -3.10
N LEU A 112 -21.85 -19.36 -3.76
CA LEU A 112 -21.31 -19.04 -5.10
C LEU A 112 -19.99 -18.27 -5.03
N GLN A 113 -19.60 -17.77 -3.86
CA GLN A 113 -18.31 -17.10 -3.70
C GLN A 113 -17.29 -18.06 -3.10
N PRO A 114 -16.08 -18.17 -3.68
CA PRO A 114 -15.00 -18.91 -3.04
C PRO A 114 -14.72 -18.26 -1.69
N ALA A 115 -14.84 -19.03 -0.61
CA ALA A 115 -14.51 -18.55 0.72
C ALA A 115 -13.07 -18.02 0.74
N VAL A 116 -12.90 -16.79 1.21
CA VAL A 116 -11.57 -16.19 1.34
C VAL A 116 -10.85 -16.82 2.52
N ASP A 117 -9.70 -17.41 2.28
CA ASP A 117 -8.76 -17.81 3.33
C ASP A 117 -8.20 -16.55 4.01
N LEU A 118 -8.75 -16.23 5.19
CA LEU A 118 -8.38 -15.05 5.95
C LEU A 118 -6.93 -15.11 6.44
N THR A 119 -6.42 -16.29 6.76
CA THR A 119 -5.04 -16.47 7.25
C THR A 119 -4.07 -16.16 6.12
N ARG A 120 -4.32 -16.70 4.93
CA ARG A 120 -3.54 -16.39 3.74
C ARG A 120 -3.62 -14.90 3.39
N LEU A 121 -4.80 -14.30 3.41
CA LEU A 121 -4.96 -12.88 3.15
C LEU A 121 -4.19 -12.00 4.17
N SER A 122 -4.20 -12.37 5.45
CA SER A 122 -3.44 -11.67 6.48
C SER A 122 -1.94 -11.71 6.18
N ASN A 123 -1.40 -12.89 5.85
CA ASN A 123 0.02 -13.04 5.55
C ASN A 123 0.41 -12.28 4.27
N ASP A 124 -0.43 -12.34 3.23
CA ASP A 124 -0.19 -11.64 1.98
C ASP A 124 -0.20 -10.11 2.18
N LEU A 125 -1.07 -9.58 3.04
CA LEU A 125 -1.08 -8.15 3.39
C LEU A 125 0.19 -7.74 4.14
N ASP A 126 0.63 -8.54 5.11
CA ASP A 126 1.87 -8.27 5.84
C ASP A 126 3.09 -8.28 4.91
N GLU A 127 3.17 -9.25 4.00
CA GLU A 127 4.25 -9.34 3.01
C GLU A 127 4.29 -8.11 2.10
N VAL A 128 3.13 -7.73 1.55
CA VAL A 128 3.01 -6.57 0.66
C VAL A 128 3.38 -5.26 1.38
N VAL A 129 2.98 -5.13 2.65
CA VAL A 129 3.37 -3.98 3.49
C VAL A 129 4.89 -3.92 3.69
N MET A 130 5.51 -5.05 4.01
CA MET A 130 6.96 -5.12 4.22
C MET A 130 7.74 -4.86 2.93
N GLU A 131 7.29 -5.39 1.80
CA GLU A 131 7.90 -5.13 0.49
C GLU A 131 7.75 -3.66 0.09
N LEU A 132 6.58 -3.04 0.32
CA LEU A 132 6.38 -1.61 0.07
C LEU A 132 7.34 -0.77 0.91
N LEU A 133 7.51 -1.10 2.18
CA LEU A 133 8.46 -0.42 3.06
C LEU A 133 9.90 -0.58 2.56
N ASP A 134 10.35 -1.81 2.31
CA ASP A 134 11.71 -2.12 1.86
C ASP A 134 12.04 -1.43 0.52
N THR A 135 11.14 -1.51 -0.46
CA THR A 135 11.35 -0.88 -1.76
C THR A 135 11.32 0.64 -1.67
N SER A 136 10.48 1.23 -0.82
CA SER A 136 10.45 2.69 -0.62
C SER A 136 11.75 3.27 -0.05
N MET A 137 12.46 2.51 0.79
CA MET A 137 13.77 2.91 1.34
C MET A 137 14.89 2.92 0.30
N LYS A 138 14.71 2.21 -0.82
CA LYS A 138 15.68 2.10 -1.92
C LYS A 138 15.51 3.18 -3.00
N VAL A 139 14.44 3.97 -2.89
CA VAL A 139 14.07 5.04 -3.82
C VAL A 139 14.39 6.40 -3.18
N THR A 140 14.99 7.30 -3.96
CA THR A 140 15.39 8.63 -3.49
C THR A 140 14.16 9.52 -3.27
N GLY A 141 14.15 10.32 -2.19
CA GLY A 141 13.13 11.36 -1.98
C GLY A 141 11.77 10.88 -1.42
N VAL A 142 11.58 9.57 -1.23
CA VAL A 142 10.30 8.99 -0.78
C VAL A 142 10.22 8.85 0.74
N LEU A 143 11.32 8.48 1.39
CA LEU A 143 11.46 8.53 2.84
C LEU A 143 12.55 9.54 3.16
N TRP A 144 12.16 10.64 3.81
CA TRP A 144 13.05 11.71 4.22
C TRP A 144 14.25 11.14 5.00
N ARG A 145 15.46 11.34 4.50
CA ARG A 145 16.68 11.23 5.31
C ARG A 145 16.90 12.60 5.98
N PRO A 146 16.83 12.72 7.32
CA PRO A 146 17.44 13.86 7.99
C PRO A 146 18.92 13.87 7.61
N ASN A 147 19.43 15.00 7.12
CA ASN A 147 20.86 15.30 7.04
C ASN A 147 21.70 14.50 6.02
N GLN A 148 21.56 14.81 4.74
CA GLN A 148 22.66 14.64 3.77
C GLN A 148 23.16 15.98 3.19
N THR A 149 22.84 17.11 3.84
CA THR A 149 23.24 18.45 3.38
C THR A 149 24.48 19.03 4.09
N ALA A 150 25.26 18.22 4.82
CA ALA A 150 26.42 18.72 5.57
C ALA A 150 27.77 18.03 5.28
N GLU A 151 27.83 16.87 4.62
CA GLU A 151 29.10 16.16 4.40
C GLU A 151 29.72 16.43 3.00
N ASP A 152 28.93 16.77 1.98
CA ASP A 152 29.47 17.01 0.62
C ASP A 152 30.04 18.44 0.39
N SER A 153 30.03 19.30 1.42
CA SER A 153 30.61 20.66 1.35
C SER A 153 32.00 20.76 2.00
N ALA A 154 32.55 19.64 2.52
CA ALA A 154 33.87 19.62 3.15
C ALA A 154 35.01 19.19 2.22
N ASP A 155 34.71 18.72 1.00
CA ASP A 155 35.69 18.21 0.03
C ASP A 155 35.74 19.01 -1.30
N GLN A 156 35.40 20.32 -1.27
CA GLN A 156 35.67 21.25 -2.38
C GLN A 156 36.59 22.39 -1.96
#